data_AF-E2BXR8-F1
#
_entry.id   AF-E2BXR8-F1
#
_cell.length_a   1.000
_cell.length_b   1.000
_cell.length_c   1.000
_cell.angle_alpha   90.00
_cell.angle_beta   90.00
_cell.angle_gamma   90.00
#
_symmetry.space_group_name_H-M   'P 1'
#
loop_
_entity.id
_entity.type
_entity.pdbx_description
1 polymer ?
#
loop_
_entity_poly.entity_id
_entity_poly.type
_entity_poly.pdbx_seq_one_letter_code
_entity_poly.pdbx_strand_id
1 'polypeptide(L)' 'LGWSTVSISLLTARPAQCYRCWGLGHMRNACKTSTDRGGLCYRCGRDGNIARDCENAPSC' A
#
# COMPACT_ATOMS: atom_id res chain seq x y z
N LEU A 1 36.37 -1.29 21.29
CA LEU A 1 34.98 -0.92 20.98
C LEU A 1 35.04 0.08 19.83
N GLY A 2 34.76 -0.37 18.60
CA GLY A 2 34.98 0.42 17.38
C GLY A 2 33.66 0.81 16.73
N TRP A 3 33.60 2.01 16.16
CA TRP A 3 32.46 2.51 15.40
C TRP A 3 32.55 2.01 13.95
N SER A 4 31.49 1.38 13.45
CA SER A 4 31.38 1.00 12.04
C SER A 4 30.53 2.03 11.30
N THR A 5 31.02 2.49 10.14
CA THR A 5 30.27 3.39 9.24
C THR A 5 29.60 2.59 8.13
N VAL A 6 28.34 2.90 7.84
CA VAL A 6 27.58 2.36 6.70
C VAL A 6 27.16 3.51 5.79
N SER A 7 27.27 3.30 4.48
CA SER A 7 26.76 4.23 3.47
C SER A 7 25.32 3.87 3.12
N ILE A 8 24.43 4.86 3.16
CA ILE A 8 23.05 4.73 2.68
C ILE A 8 22.87 5.48 1.36
N SER A 9 22.15 4.89 0.43
CA SER A 9 21.69 5.56 -0.79
C SER A 9 20.23 5.95 -0.60
N LEU A 10 19.92 7.24 -0.66
CA LEU A 10 18.54 7.73 -0.53
C LEU A 10 17.75 7.36 -1.78
N LEU A 11 16.72 6.52 -1.60
CA LEU A 11 15.75 6.22 -2.65
C LEU A 11 14.72 7.35 -2.77
N THR A 12 14.17 7.52 -3.97
CA THR A 12 13.05 8.43 -4.20
C THR A 12 11.86 8.05 -3.32
N ALA A 13 11.18 9.04 -2.75
CA ALA A 13 10.02 8.82 -1.91
C ALA A 13 8.92 8.05 -2.66
N ARG A 14 8.39 7.00 -2.03
CA ARG A 14 7.28 6.24 -2.61
C ARG A 14 6.02 7.12 -2.61
N PRO A 15 5.30 7.25 -3.74
CA PRO A 15 4.10 8.07 -3.79
C PRO A 15 3.03 7.54 -2.84
N ALA A 16 2.23 8.45 -2.30
CA ALA A 16 1.09 8.08 -1.46
C ALA A 16 0.09 7.25 -2.27
N GLN A 17 -0.36 6.13 -1.70
CA GLN A 17 -1.39 5.28 -2.30
C GLN A 17 -2.71 5.45 -1.54
N CYS A 18 -3.79 5.62 -2.29
CA CYS A 18 -5.11 5.79 -1.74
C CYS A 18 -5.70 4.44 -1.33
N TYR A 19 -5.95 4.24 -0.04
CA TYR A 19 -6.57 3.01 0.46
C TYR A 19 -8.02 2.80 0.04
N ARG A 20 -8.68 3.83 -0.53
CA ARG A 20 -10.05 3.74 -1.04
C ARG A 20 -10.10 3.27 -2.49
N CYS A 21 -9.32 3.86 -3.39
CA CYS A 21 -9.40 3.54 -4.82
C CYS A 21 -8.17 2.81 -5.37
N TRP A 22 -7.11 2.70 -4.57
CA TRP A 22 -5.77 2.16 -4.88
C TRP A 22 -4.93 2.98 -5.87
N GLY A 23 -5.39 4.19 -6.22
CA GLY A 23 -4.62 5.13 -7.04
C GLY A 23 -3.45 5.77 -6.28
N LEU A 24 -2.47 6.28 -7.02
CA LEU A 24 -1.29 6.96 -6.47
C LEU A 24 -1.49 8.49 -6.42
N GLY A 25 -0.65 9.16 -5.63
CA GLY A 25 -0.58 10.62 -5.52
C GLY A 25 -1.57 11.28 -4.56
N HIS A 26 -2.42 10.51 -3.89
CA HIS A 26 -3.40 11.05 -2.93
C HIS A 26 -3.77 10.02 -1.85
N MET A 27 -4.40 10.49 -0.78
CA MET A 27 -4.93 9.66 0.31
C MET A 27 -6.47 9.64 0.28
N ARG A 28 -7.09 8.80 1.13
CA ARG A 28 -8.55 8.64 1.22
C ARG A 28 -9.30 9.97 1.31
N ASN A 29 -8.79 10.92 2.09
CA ASN A 29 -9.42 12.23 2.32
C ASN A 29 -9.50 13.08 1.04
N ALA A 30 -8.59 12.87 0.08
CA ALA A 30 -8.52 13.60 -1.18
C ALA A 30 -9.01 12.76 -2.38
N CYS A 31 -9.58 11.57 -2.13
CA CYS A 31 -10.05 10.67 -3.18
C CYS A 31 -11.35 11.17 -3.80
N LYS A 32 -11.27 11.59 -5.07
CA LYS A 32 -12.44 12.05 -5.86
C LYS A 32 -13.11 10.92 -6.65
N THR A 33 -12.49 9.75 -6.74
CA THR A 33 -13.01 8.61 -7.49
C THR A 33 -14.24 8.01 -6.80
N SER A 34 -15.23 7.59 -7.58
CA SER A 34 -16.44 6.91 -7.10
C SER A 34 -16.19 5.43 -6.73
N THR A 35 -15.15 4.82 -7.30
CA THR A 35 -14.76 3.44 -7.03
C THR A 35 -14.22 3.28 -5.62
N ASP A 36 -14.93 2.48 -4.81
CA ASP A 36 -14.52 2.11 -3.47
C ASP A 36 -14.05 0.65 -3.43
N ARG A 37 -12.76 0.47 -3.19
CA ARG A 37 -12.05 -0.79 -2.94
C ARG A 37 -11.61 -0.90 -1.49
N GLY A 38 -12.05 -0.01 -0.60
CA GLY A 38 -11.66 0.00 0.81
C GLY A 38 -12.10 -1.24 1.59
N GLY A 39 -13.12 -1.95 1.10
CA GLY A 39 -13.57 -3.23 1.65
C GLY A 39 -12.89 -4.46 1.05
N LEU A 40 -12.04 -4.29 0.04
CA LEU A 40 -11.34 -5.39 -0.62
C LEU A 40 -9.99 -5.65 0.06
N CYS A 41 -9.61 -6.91 0.12
CA CYS A 41 -8.30 -7.33 0.58
C CYS A 41 -7.20 -6.65 -0.24
N TYR A 42 -6.29 -5.95 0.44
CA TYR A 42 -5.19 -5.25 -0.21
C TYR A 42 -4.18 -6.17 -0.93
N ARG A 43 -4.16 -7.46 -0.56
CA ARG A 43 -3.27 -8.46 -1.16
C ARG A 43 -3.85 -9.08 -2.44
N CYS A 44 -5.15 -9.41 -2.45
CA CYS A 44 -5.75 -10.22 -3.51
C CYS A 44 -6.96 -9.56 -4.21
N GLY A 45 -7.45 -8.44 -3.70
CA GLY A 45 -8.58 -7.68 -4.27
C GLY A 45 -9.95 -8.33 -4.20
N ARG A 46 -10.12 -9.34 -3.34
CA ARG A 46 -11.41 -9.94 -3.03
C ARG A 46 -11.94 -9.44 -1.69
N ASP A 47 -13.25 -9.43 -1.54
CA ASP A 47 -13.92 -9.21 -0.27
C ASP A 47 -13.89 -10.49 0.60
N GLY A 48 -14.30 -10.36 1.87
CA GLY A 48 -14.44 -11.48 2.81
C GLY A 48 -13.22 -11.74 3.71
N ASN A 49 -12.06 -11.16 3.42
CA ASN A 49 -10.90 -11.23 4.30
C ASN A 49 -10.06 -9.95 4.24
N ILE A 50 -9.31 -9.66 5.31
CA ILE A 50 -8.31 -8.60 5.31
C ILE A 50 -6.96 -9.14 4.81
N ALA A 51 -6.03 -8.26 4.44
CA ALA A 51 -4.71 -8.65 3.94
C ALA A 51 -3.92 -9.51 4.94
N ARG A 52 -4.17 -9.32 6.25
CA ARG A 52 -3.52 -10.10 7.31
C ARG A 52 -3.91 -11.58 7.27
N ASP A 53 -5.17 -11.86 6.98
CA ASP A 53 -5.74 -13.21 6.99
C ASP A 53 -5.90 -13.74 5.55
N CYS A 54 -5.13 -13.18 4.60
CA CYS A 54 -5.23 -13.51 3.19
C CYS A 54 -4.27 -14.65 2.81
N GLU A 55 -4.85 -15.81 2.53
CA GLU A 55 -4.13 -17.01 2.05
C GLU A 55 -4.03 -17.08 0.52
N ASN A 56 -4.75 -16.20 -0.19
CA ASN A 56 -4.69 -16.12 -1.64
C ASN A 56 -3.33 -15.57 -2.12
N ALA A 57 -2.92 -15.99 -3.32
CA ALA A 57 -1.78 -15.42 -3.99
C ALA A 57 -1.94 -13.89 -4.14
N PRO A 58 -0.86 -13.11 -3.97
CA PRO A 58 -0.90 -11.68 -4.21
C PRO A 58 -1.27 -11.42 -5.68
N SER A 59 -2.28 -10.58 -5.89
CA SER A 59 -2.67 -10.10 -7.22
C SER A 59 -2.06 -8.72 -7.38
N CYS A 60 -0.79 -8.66 -7.80
CA CYS A 60 -0.06 -7.42 -8.06
C CYS A 60 -0.51 -6.80 -9.38
#